data_AF-A0A976PGY2-F1
#
_entry.id   AF-A0A976PGY2-F1
#
_cell.length_a   1.000
_cell.length_b   1.000
_cell.length_c   1.000
_cell.angle_alpha   90.00
_cell.angle_beta   90.00
_cell.angle_gamma   90.00
#
_symmetry.space_group_name_H-M   'P 1'
#
loop_
_entity.id
_entity.type
_entity.pdbx_description
1 polymer ?
#
loop_
_entity_poly.entity_id
_entity_poly.type
_entity_poly.pdbx_seq_one_letter_code
_entity_poly.pdbx_strand_id
1 'polypeptide(L)'
;MEITECVMTSQLTRENTETERSSIMGKLLENLGSLPLGFGGAAISGEGGGYGFGKISEDHAIGLLKEAKDRGVKLFDTAPIYGFGMSEQRIGKAFQKNRDEVFIVSKSGVTWHENKRVDMTNDPLVTQKMLEQSLRDLQTDYIDLYMIHWPDERVDIRRPMEVLSKAKDQGKIKHIGLCNTFEEDLDKAMEVDRIEAIQCQMNLFEPEVVERLFPYLNKHEISFMSWGTLDKGILTKRVDEKRTFDKDDCRSWAPWWKQMDNKPKFEKLKKIWPLIEEHGHSPVELAIG
;
A
#
# COMPACT_ATOMS: atom_id res chain seq x y z
N MET A 1 -19.20 -9.79 -61.52
CA MET A 1 -19.87 -8.69 -62.23
C MET A 1 -20.24 -7.70 -61.14
N GLU A 2 -19.50 -6.64 -60.82
CA GLU A 2 -18.37 -5.87 -61.39
C GLU A 2 -17.41 -5.54 -60.22
N ILE A 3 -16.09 -5.71 -60.28
CA ILE A 3 -15.03 -4.83 -60.84
C ILE A 3 -15.03 -3.38 -60.32
N THR A 4 -14.06 -3.04 -59.46
CA THR A 4 -13.14 -1.88 -59.58
C THR A 4 -12.03 -2.07 -58.52
N GLU A 5 -10.82 -2.49 -58.93
CA GLU A 5 -9.61 -1.66 -59.15
C GLU A 5 -8.94 -1.14 -57.86
N CYS A 6 -7.63 -0.93 -57.71
CA CYS A 6 -6.39 -1.25 -58.42
C CYS A 6 -5.32 -0.55 -57.52
N VAL A 7 -4.40 -1.27 -56.89
CA VAL A 7 -2.95 -1.21 -57.17
C VAL A 7 -2.17 -0.08 -56.47
N MET A 8 -1.28 -0.55 -55.57
CA MET A 8 0.14 -0.19 -55.38
C MET A 8 0.57 1.09 -54.63
N THR A 9 1.38 0.81 -53.61
CA THR A 9 2.68 1.41 -53.23
C THR A 9 2.74 2.88 -52.82
N SER A 10 3.28 3.12 -51.61
CA SER A 10 4.69 3.51 -51.46
C SER A 10 5.08 3.64 -49.99
N GLN A 11 6.22 3.04 -49.64
CA GLN A 11 7.00 3.40 -48.44
C GLN A 11 7.52 4.84 -48.53
N LEU A 12 7.93 5.35 -47.36
CA LEU A 12 8.55 6.66 -47.03
C LEU A 12 7.48 7.65 -46.56
N THR A 13 7.46 8.09 -45.30
CA THR A 13 8.59 8.67 -44.56
C THR A 13 8.56 8.36 -43.06
N ARG A 14 9.74 8.11 -42.49
CA ARG A 14 10.06 8.32 -41.08
C ARG A 14 9.96 9.82 -40.75
N GLU A 15 9.74 10.10 -39.46
CA GLU A 15 9.80 11.39 -38.75
C GLU A 15 8.46 12.09 -38.51
N ASN A 16 8.27 12.45 -37.23
CA ASN A 16 7.10 13.04 -36.54
C ASN A 16 6.01 12.00 -36.19
N THR A 17 5.73 11.65 -34.93
CA THR A 17 5.77 12.46 -33.70
C THR A 17 6.07 11.60 -32.46
N GLU A 18 7.11 11.97 -31.71
CA GLU A 18 7.30 11.60 -30.30
C GLU A 18 6.26 12.25 -29.37
N THR A 19 5.27 12.95 -29.94
CA THR A 19 4.28 13.77 -29.24
C THR A 19 2.89 13.12 -29.12
N GLU A 20 2.70 11.87 -29.58
CA GLU A 20 1.43 11.12 -29.43
C GLU A 20 1.52 9.91 -28.49
N ARG A 21 2.57 9.82 -27.65
CA ARG A 21 2.73 8.71 -26.68
C ARG A 21 2.29 9.00 -25.24
N SER A 22 1.54 10.07 -24.97
CA SER A 22 1.22 10.47 -23.59
C SER A 22 -0.28 10.61 -23.26
N SER A 23 -1.18 9.90 -23.94
CA SER A 23 -2.62 9.94 -23.61
C SER A 23 -3.29 8.57 -23.44
N ILE A 24 -2.54 7.56 -23.01
CA ILE A 24 -3.12 6.38 -22.35
C ILE A 24 -2.32 6.19 -21.05
N MET A 25 -2.47 7.14 -20.11
CA MET A 25 -1.85 6.99 -18.80
C MET A 25 -2.62 5.93 -18.02
N GLY A 26 -2.15 4.68 -18.09
CA GLY A 26 -2.59 3.64 -17.16
C GLY A 26 -2.40 4.09 -15.71
N LYS A 27 -3.18 3.53 -14.79
CA LYS A 27 -3.08 3.86 -13.36
C LYS A 27 -1.65 3.58 -12.87
N LEU A 28 -1.11 4.41 -11.98
CA LEU A 28 0.27 4.32 -11.47
C LEU A 28 0.75 2.90 -11.12
N LEU A 29 -0.13 2.08 -10.55
CA LEU A 29 0.21 0.73 -10.09
C LEU A 29 0.03 -0.36 -11.15
N GLU A 30 -0.53 -0.03 -12.32
CA GLU A 30 -0.66 -0.97 -13.43
C GLU A 30 0.73 -1.34 -13.97
N ASN A 31 0.97 -2.64 -14.13
CA ASN A 31 2.21 -3.19 -14.69
C ASN A 31 3.49 -2.86 -13.89
N LEU A 32 3.41 -2.49 -12.61
CA LEU A 32 4.59 -2.24 -11.77
C LEU A 32 5.52 -3.45 -11.62
N GLY A 33 5.00 -4.68 -11.79
CA GLY A 33 5.77 -5.91 -11.72
C GLY A 33 5.11 -7.04 -12.51
N SER A 34 5.73 -8.22 -12.48
CA SER A 34 5.18 -9.42 -13.12
C SER A 34 4.00 -10.02 -12.38
N LEU A 35 3.75 -9.56 -11.14
CA LEU A 35 2.64 -9.96 -10.30
C LEU A 35 1.90 -8.70 -9.82
N PRO A 36 0.54 -8.71 -9.78
CA PRO A 36 -0.25 -7.64 -9.18
C PRO A 36 -0.22 -7.73 -7.63
N LEU A 37 0.95 -7.99 -7.04
CA LEU A 37 1.15 -8.19 -5.61
C LEU A 37 2.24 -7.27 -5.08
N GLY A 38 1.97 -6.65 -3.94
CA GLY A 38 2.94 -5.89 -3.16
C GLY A 38 3.36 -6.62 -1.90
N PHE A 39 4.56 -6.33 -1.41
CA PHE A 39 5.05 -6.80 -0.12
C PHE A 39 4.65 -5.83 0.99
N GLY A 40 3.91 -6.30 2.00
CA GLY A 40 3.56 -5.51 3.19
C GLY A 40 4.61 -5.60 4.30
N GLY A 41 5.16 -4.46 4.71
CA GLY A 41 6.31 -4.35 5.63
C GLY A 41 6.00 -4.55 7.11
N ALA A 42 4.74 -4.59 7.52
CA ALA A 42 4.39 -4.62 8.95
C ALA A 42 4.99 -5.82 9.69
N ALA A 43 4.98 -7.02 9.10
CA ALA A 43 5.51 -8.23 9.75
C ALA A 43 7.04 -8.23 9.84
N ILE A 44 7.74 -7.59 8.90
CA ILE A 44 9.20 -7.47 8.94
C ILE A 44 9.66 -6.38 9.90
N SER A 45 8.77 -5.66 10.59
CA SER A 45 9.17 -4.77 11.68
C SER A 45 9.63 -5.53 12.92
N GLY A 46 9.15 -6.78 13.09
CA GLY A 46 9.47 -7.64 14.22
C GLY A 46 8.55 -7.43 15.42
N GLU A 47 9.16 -7.29 16.60
CA GLU A 47 8.45 -7.16 17.87
C GLU A 47 7.47 -5.99 17.84
N GLY A 48 6.28 -6.18 18.41
CA GLY A 48 5.06 -5.40 18.19
C GLY A 48 5.07 -3.89 18.48
N GLY A 49 6.21 -3.26 18.74
CA GLY A 49 6.32 -1.81 18.94
C GLY A 49 5.62 -1.02 17.83
N GLY A 50 4.53 -0.33 18.17
CA GLY A 50 3.65 0.33 17.20
C GLY A 50 2.73 -0.69 16.54
N TYR A 51 3.21 -1.37 15.49
CA TYR A 51 2.46 -2.38 14.74
C TYR A 51 3.39 -3.46 14.16
N GLY A 52 3.55 -4.57 14.89
CA GLY A 52 4.40 -5.71 14.52
C GLY A 52 3.84 -7.05 15.00
N PHE A 53 4.32 -8.15 14.42
CA PHE A 53 3.66 -9.47 14.49
C PHE A 53 4.53 -10.57 15.11
N GLY A 54 5.55 -10.20 15.87
CA GLY A 54 6.43 -11.12 16.57
C GLY A 54 7.84 -11.14 16.03
N LYS A 55 8.69 -11.98 16.61
CA LYS A 55 10.13 -11.92 16.40
C LYS A 55 10.54 -12.32 14.97
N ILE A 56 11.41 -11.51 14.39
CA ILE A 56 12.17 -11.82 13.18
C ILE A 56 13.52 -11.13 13.28
N SER A 57 14.60 -11.86 12.96
CA SER A 57 15.94 -11.28 12.89
C SER A 57 16.05 -10.33 11.70
N GLU A 58 16.98 -9.38 11.76
CA GLU A 58 17.25 -8.47 10.65
C GLU A 58 17.67 -9.24 9.39
N ASP A 59 18.54 -10.24 9.51
CA ASP A 59 18.99 -11.05 8.38
C ASP A 59 17.84 -11.79 7.69
N HIS A 60 16.90 -12.36 8.46
CA HIS A 60 15.72 -13.00 7.89
C HIS A 60 14.77 -12.00 7.23
N ALA A 61 14.58 -10.82 7.81
CA ALA A 61 13.77 -9.77 7.20
C ALA A 61 14.37 -9.30 5.87
N ILE A 62 15.68 -9.05 5.83
CA ILE A 62 16.39 -8.64 4.61
C ILE A 62 16.38 -9.77 3.57
N GLY A 63 16.62 -11.02 3.99
CA GLY A 63 16.55 -12.19 3.12
C GLY A 63 15.18 -12.35 2.48
N LEU A 64 14.11 -12.20 3.26
CA LEU A 64 12.74 -12.27 2.76
C LEU A 64 12.42 -11.17 1.74
N LEU A 65 12.87 -9.94 1.98
CA LEU A 65 12.69 -8.81 1.05
C LEU A 65 13.37 -9.07 -0.30
N LYS A 66 14.60 -9.58 -0.28
CA LYS A 66 15.36 -9.93 -1.48
C LYS A 66 14.70 -11.08 -2.24
N GLU A 67 14.29 -12.13 -1.54
CA GLU A 67 13.57 -13.25 -2.13
C GLU A 67 12.25 -12.81 -2.79
N ALA A 68 11.49 -11.91 -2.15
CA ALA A 68 10.27 -11.36 -2.74
C ALA A 68 10.56 -10.61 -4.04
N LYS A 69 11.61 -9.77 -4.05
CA LYS A 69 12.07 -9.04 -5.24
C LYS A 69 12.47 -10.00 -6.36
N ASP A 70 13.26 -11.03 -6.05
CA ASP A 70 13.75 -12.02 -7.02
C ASP A 70 12.60 -12.85 -7.61
N ARG A 71 11.49 -13.00 -6.87
CA ARG A 71 10.24 -13.61 -7.36
C ARG A 71 9.33 -12.67 -8.15
N GLY A 72 9.78 -11.44 -8.43
CA GLY A 72 9.08 -10.49 -9.28
C GLY A 72 8.17 -9.51 -8.54
N VAL A 73 8.19 -9.48 -7.21
CA VAL A 73 7.52 -8.42 -6.44
C VAL A 73 8.31 -7.12 -6.61
N LYS A 74 7.62 -6.05 -7.00
CA LYS A 74 8.24 -4.74 -7.23
C LYS A 74 7.81 -3.67 -6.23
N LEU A 75 6.60 -3.79 -5.68
CA LEU A 75 6.08 -2.85 -4.70
C LEU A 75 6.37 -3.32 -3.27
N PHE A 76 6.93 -2.45 -2.44
CA PHE A 76 7.22 -2.67 -1.03
C PHE A 76 6.58 -1.56 -0.19
N ASP A 77 5.50 -1.90 0.52
CA ASP A 77 4.73 -0.98 1.35
C ASP A 77 5.20 -1.02 2.80
N THR A 78 5.47 0.14 3.39
CA THR A 78 5.87 0.28 4.79
C THR A 78 5.25 1.54 5.40
N ALA A 79 5.52 1.78 6.68
CA ALA A 79 5.20 3.01 7.38
C ALA A 79 6.11 3.18 8.60
N PRO A 80 6.39 4.41 9.07
CA PRO A 80 7.20 4.66 10.26
C PRO A 80 6.65 3.99 11.52
N ILE A 81 5.33 3.83 11.65
CA ILE A 81 4.74 3.18 12.82
C ILE A 81 5.09 1.68 12.93
N TYR A 82 5.52 1.03 11.84
CA TYR A 82 5.85 -0.40 11.83
C TYR A 82 7.21 -0.63 12.52
N GLY A 83 7.15 -1.01 13.80
CA GLY A 83 8.34 -1.17 14.64
C GLY A 83 9.01 0.17 14.98
N PHE A 84 8.27 1.28 14.97
CA PHE A 84 8.81 2.63 15.19
C PHE A 84 10.02 2.97 14.30
N GLY A 85 9.93 2.69 13.00
CA GLY A 85 10.96 2.92 11.97
C GLY A 85 11.68 1.64 11.53
N MET A 86 11.56 0.54 12.28
CA MET A 86 12.30 -0.70 12.02
C MET A 86 12.02 -1.30 10.64
N SER A 87 10.76 -1.27 10.18
CA SER A 87 10.40 -1.78 8.84
C SER A 87 11.11 -0.99 7.73
N GLU A 88 11.12 0.35 7.82
CA GLU A 88 11.81 1.22 6.87
C GLU A 88 13.31 0.98 6.87
N GLN A 89 13.92 0.85 8.04
CA GLN A 89 15.35 0.55 8.17
C GLN A 89 15.74 -0.77 7.49
N ARG A 90 14.91 -1.81 7.63
CA ARG A 90 15.15 -3.12 7.02
C ARG A 90 14.98 -3.08 5.50
N ILE A 91 13.97 -2.37 5.00
CA ILE A 91 13.77 -2.14 3.56
C ILE A 91 14.94 -1.35 2.97
N GLY A 92 15.37 -0.27 3.63
CA GLY A 92 16.52 0.54 3.20
C GLY A 92 17.80 -0.29 3.09
N LYS A 93 18.11 -1.09 4.12
CA LYS A 93 19.26 -2.01 4.10
C LYS A 93 19.15 -3.07 2.99
N ALA A 94 17.95 -3.56 2.71
CA ALA A 94 17.76 -4.60 1.69
C ALA A 94 18.01 -4.09 0.27
N PHE A 95 17.61 -2.84 -0.03
CA PHE A 95 17.57 -2.31 -1.40
C PHE A 95 18.51 -1.14 -1.67
N GLN A 96 19.37 -0.75 -0.72
CA GLN A 96 20.32 0.37 -0.90
C GLN A 96 21.10 0.33 -2.24
N LYS A 97 21.48 -0.85 -2.71
CA LYS A 97 22.25 -1.03 -3.97
C LYS A 97 21.40 -1.21 -5.22
N ASN A 98 20.09 -1.36 -5.08
CA ASN A 98 19.14 -1.70 -6.15
C ASN A 98 17.85 -0.87 -6.00
N ARG A 99 18.01 0.39 -5.54
CA ARG A 99 16.91 1.25 -5.12
C ARG A 99 15.98 1.58 -6.29
N ASP A 100 16.54 1.70 -7.48
CA ASP A 100 15.86 1.93 -8.76
C ASP A 100 15.08 0.71 -9.28
N GLU A 101 15.33 -0.48 -8.73
CA GLU A 101 14.64 -1.70 -9.14
C GLU A 101 13.36 -2.02 -8.34
N VAL A 102 13.05 -1.21 -7.31
CA VAL A 102 11.93 -1.41 -6.40
C VAL A 102 11.10 -0.13 -6.25
N PHE A 103 9.80 -0.30 -6.04
CA PHE A 103 8.84 0.76 -5.79
C PHE A 103 8.49 0.77 -4.30
N ILE A 104 8.94 1.78 -3.55
CA ILE A 104 8.75 1.88 -2.10
C ILE A 104 7.61 2.84 -1.78
N VAL A 105 6.67 2.35 -0.97
CA VAL A 105 5.58 3.14 -0.39
C VAL A 105 5.85 3.38 1.09
N SER A 106 5.80 4.63 1.54
CA SER A 106 5.79 4.96 2.97
C SER A 106 4.75 6.03 3.30
N LYS A 107 4.59 6.36 4.58
CA LYS A 107 3.42 7.10 5.07
C LYS A 107 3.75 8.11 6.18
N SER A 108 3.00 9.22 6.23
CA SER A 108 2.94 10.14 7.38
C SER A 108 1.64 9.97 8.16
N GLY A 109 1.47 10.70 9.27
CA GLY A 109 0.16 10.79 9.95
C GLY A 109 0.02 9.94 11.22
N VAL A 110 0.85 8.91 11.39
CA VAL A 110 0.91 8.09 12.61
C VAL A 110 2.31 8.17 13.21
N THR A 111 2.45 8.95 14.27
CA THR A 111 3.69 9.22 14.99
C THR A 111 3.64 8.63 16.41
N TRP A 112 4.65 8.93 17.21
CA TRP A 112 4.71 8.52 18.61
C TRP A 112 5.48 9.53 19.46
N HIS A 113 5.13 9.59 20.74
CA HIS A 113 5.90 10.32 21.74
C HIS A 113 7.14 9.53 22.17
N GLU A 114 8.05 10.16 22.93
CA GLU A 114 9.28 9.53 23.40
C GLU A 114 9.03 8.22 24.19
N ASN A 115 7.94 8.18 24.96
CA ASN A 115 7.49 6.99 25.69
C ASN A 115 6.81 5.92 24.81
N LYS A 116 6.91 6.05 23.48
CA LYS A 116 6.32 5.15 22.48
C LYS A 116 4.79 5.08 22.46
N ARG A 117 4.10 6.00 23.14
CA ARG A 117 2.66 6.18 22.97
C ARG A 117 2.39 6.71 21.56
N VAL A 118 1.57 5.99 20.81
CA VAL A 118 1.13 6.37 19.47
C VAL A 118 0.32 7.66 19.52
N ASP A 119 0.53 8.51 18.52
CA ASP A 119 -0.23 9.74 18.29
C ASP A 119 -0.54 9.85 16.80
N MET A 120 -1.76 10.25 16.47
CA MET A 120 -2.18 10.44 15.08
C MET A 120 -2.35 11.92 14.85
N THR A 121 -1.63 12.46 13.88
CA THR A 121 -1.76 13.86 13.50
C THR A 121 -1.29 14.10 12.08
N ASN A 122 -2.02 14.93 11.34
CA ASN A 122 -1.59 15.40 10.02
C ASN A 122 -1.03 16.83 10.08
N ASP A 123 -0.57 17.30 11.25
CA ASP A 123 0.11 18.59 11.36
C ASP A 123 1.24 18.70 10.32
N PRO A 124 1.33 19.82 9.56
CA PRO A 124 2.32 19.97 8.49
C PRO A 124 3.78 19.84 8.96
N LEU A 125 4.12 20.33 10.16
CA LEU A 125 5.48 20.23 10.69
C LEU A 125 5.82 18.80 11.06
N VAL A 126 4.87 18.07 11.65
CA VAL A 126 5.02 16.64 11.94
C VAL A 126 5.13 15.84 10.64
N THR A 127 4.30 16.14 9.64
CA THR A 127 4.33 15.50 8.32
C THR A 127 5.70 15.65 7.65
N GLN A 128 6.25 16.88 7.63
CA GLN A 128 7.59 17.13 7.10
C GLN A 128 8.66 16.34 7.89
N LYS A 129 8.60 16.38 9.21
CA LYS A 129 9.56 15.67 10.07
C LYS A 129 9.55 14.16 9.82
N MET A 130 8.36 13.57 9.66
CA MET A 130 8.19 12.15 9.37
C MET A 130 8.74 11.78 7.99
N LEU A 131 8.54 12.62 6.97
CA LEU A 131 9.12 12.40 5.65
C LEU A 131 10.65 12.37 5.71
N GLU A 132 11.25 13.35 6.37
CA GLU A 132 12.71 13.40 6.53
C GLU A 132 13.24 12.19 7.33
N GLN A 133 12.48 11.70 8.31
CA GLN A 133 12.83 10.48 9.04
C GLN A 133 12.76 9.24 8.13
N SER A 134 11.70 9.12 7.33
CA SER A 134 11.49 8.01 6.40
C SER A 134 12.62 7.92 5.39
N LEU A 135 13.04 9.05 4.78
CA LEU A 135 14.18 9.10 3.86
C LEU A 135 15.48 8.61 4.52
N ARG A 136 15.73 9.01 5.77
CA ARG A 136 16.91 8.55 6.54
C ARG A 136 16.85 7.06 6.83
N ASP A 137 15.72 6.55 7.33
CA ASP A 137 15.57 5.14 7.69
C ASP A 137 15.66 4.24 6.45
N LEU A 138 15.04 4.66 5.34
CA LEU A 138 15.12 3.99 4.04
C LEU A 138 16.48 4.16 3.35
N GLN A 139 17.37 5.02 3.85
CA GLN A 139 18.70 5.30 3.28
C GLN A 139 18.65 5.68 1.79
N THR A 140 17.71 6.55 1.43
CA THR A 140 17.43 6.98 0.06
C THR A 140 17.10 8.47 0.03
N ASP A 141 17.34 9.11 -1.11
CA ASP A 141 17.02 10.52 -1.36
C ASP A 141 15.59 10.72 -1.90
N TYR A 142 14.93 9.64 -2.36
CA TYR A 142 13.53 9.67 -2.78
C TYR A 142 12.69 8.46 -2.31
N ILE A 143 11.38 8.66 -2.20
CA ILE A 143 10.34 7.64 -2.01
C ILE A 143 9.42 7.63 -3.23
N ASP A 144 9.01 6.45 -3.73
CA ASP A 144 8.20 6.38 -4.94
C ASP A 144 6.78 6.87 -4.70
N LEU A 145 6.12 6.38 -3.66
CA LEU A 145 4.79 6.84 -3.26
C LEU A 145 4.79 7.17 -1.77
N TYR A 146 4.41 8.39 -1.42
CA TYR A 146 4.27 8.80 -0.03
C TYR A 146 2.82 9.16 0.29
N MET A 147 2.30 8.61 1.38
CA MET A 147 0.87 8.66 1.67
C MET A 147 0.55 9.27 3.03
N ILE A 148 -0.60 9.92 3.16
CA ILE A 148 -1.17 10.25 4.48
C ILE A 148 -1.88 9.00 5.02
N HIS A 149 -1.39 8.43 6.12
CA HIS A 149 -1.79 7.09 6.61
C HIS A 149 -3.21 7.03 7.19
N TRP A 150 -3.65 8.09 7.86
CA TRP A 150 -5.01 8.23 8.40
C TRP A 150 -5.39 9.71 8.38
N PRO A 151 -6.66 10.04 8.07
CA PRO A 151 -7.14 11.41 8.15
C PRO A 151 -7.12 11.91 9.61
N ASP A 152 -6.89 13.20 9.76
CA ASP A 152 -6.97 13.92 11.04
C ASP A 152 -8.03 15.01 10.93
N GLU A 153 -9.22 14.80 11.50
CA GLU A 153 -10.34 15.75 11.43
C GLU A 153 -10.00 17.15 11.99
N ARG A 154 -8.94 17.26 12.79
CA ARG A 154 -8.49 18.54 13.36
C ARG A 154 -7.68 19.37 12.37
N VAL A 155 -7.19 18.77 11.29
CA VAL A 155 -6.30 19.39 10.32
C VAL A 155 -6.86 19.18 8.92
N ASP A 156 -7.18 20.27 8.23
CA ASP A 156 -7.59 20.21 6.82
C ASP A 156 -6.50 19.51 5.99
N ILE A 157 -6.88 18.46 5.26
CA ILE A 157 -5.98 17.60 4.47
C ILE A 157 -5.14 18.38 3.44
N ARG A 158 -5.60 19.57 3.02
CA ARG A 158 -4.83 20.45 2.13
C ARG A 158 -3.50 20.89 2.74
N ARG A 159 -3.43 21.02 4.07
CA ARG A 159 -2.23 21.50 4.79
C ARG A 159 -1.07 20.50 4.78
N PRO A 160 -1.24 19.21 5.14
CA PRO A 160 -0.20 18.22 4.91
C PRO A 160 0.06 17.97 3.42
N MET A 161 -0.94 18.13 2.54
CA MET A 161 -0.74 18.02 1.09
C MET A 161 0.20 19.09 0.53
N GLU A 162 0.16 20.33 1.02
CA GLU A 162 1.13 21.38 0.65
C GLU A 162 2.58 20.95 0.94
N VAL A 163 2.80 20.22 2.04
CA VAL A 163 4.11 19.66 2.41
C VAL A 163 4.53 18.58 1.42
N LEU A 164 3.62 17.67 1.08
CA LEU A 164 3.91 16.58 0.15
C LEU A 164 4.16 17.11 -1.27
N SER A 165 3.33 18.03 -1.76
CA SER A 165 3.51 18.67 -3.07
C SER A 165 4.88 19.37 -3.17
N LYS A 166 5.27 20.14 -2.15
CA LYS A 166 6.61 20.73 -2.10
C LYS A 166 7.73 19.69 -2.07
N ALA A 167 7.55 18.56 -1.39
CA ALA A 167 8.52 17.48 -1.40
C ALA A 167 8.60 16.78 -2.76
N LYS A 168 7.49 16.72 -3.50
CA LYS A 168 7.42 16.21 -4.87
C LYS A 168 8.21 17.10 -5.82
N ASP A 169 8.04 18.42 -5.72
CA ASP A 169 8.83 19.41 -6.46
C ASP A 169 10.33 19.31 -6.16
N GLN A 170 10.70 18.96 -4.93
CA GLN A 170 12.09 18.72 -4.52
C GLN A 170 12.64 17.36 -4.98
N GLY A 171 11.81 16.52 -5.59
CA GLY A 171 12.19 15.17 -6.04
C GLY A 171 12.30 14.13 -4.93
N LYS A 172 11.97 14.50 -3.68
CA LYS A 172 12.02 13.62 -2.49
C LYS A 172 10.90 12.59 -2.46
N ILE A 173 9.78 12.89 -3.10
CA ILE A 173 8.72 11.92 -3.36
C ILE A 173 8.40 11.95 -4.86
N LYS A 174 8.03 10.82 -5.47
CA LYS A 174 7.63 10.78 -6.88
C LYS A 174 6.13 10.91 -7.05
N HIS A 175 5.38 10.25 -6.17
CA HIS A 175 3.93 10.17 -6.21
C HIS A 175 3.32 10.43 -4.82
N ILE A 176 2.07 10.91 -4.81
CA ILE A 176 1.31 11.19 -3.60
C ILE A 176 0.07 10.29 -3.54
N GLY A 177 -0.20 9.77 -2.35
CA GLY A 177 -1.40 8.99 -2.10
C GLY A 177 -2.07 9.31 -0.77
N LEU A 178 -3.25 8.75 -0.56
CA LEU A 178 -3.97 8.82 0.72
C LEU A 178 -4.32 7.42 1.21
N CYS A 179 -4.51 7.26 2.51
CA CYS A 179 -4.97 6.02 3.11
C CYS A 179 -6.22 6.26 3.94
N ASN A 180 -7.17 5.34 3.87
CA ASN A 180 -8.37 5.33 4.72
C ASN A 180 -9.20 6.63 4.61
N THR A 181 -9.21 7.23 3.43
CA THR A 181 -9.97 8.45 3.10
C THR A 181 -11.10 8.14 2.12
N PHE A 182 -11.99 9.10 1.96
CA PHE A 182 -13.14 9.03 1.05
C PHE A 182 -13.18 10.24 0.11
N GLU A 183 -14.23 10.33 -0.69
CA GLU A 183 -14.39 11.29 -1.79
C GLU A 183 -14.15 12.74 -1.36
N GLU A 184 -14.64 13.15 -0.18
CA GLU A 184 -14.46 14.52 0.33
C GLU A 184 -12.99 14.88 0.59
N ASP A 185 -12.22 13.97 1.20
CA ASP A 185 -10.80 14.18 1.45
C ASP A 185 -10.00 14.15 0.14
N LEU A 186 -10.39 13.28 -0.80
CA LEU A 186 -9.77 13.18 -2.13
C LEU A 186 -9.97 14.47 -2.92
N ASP A 187 -11.19 15.00 -2.95
CA ASP A 187 -11.52 16.27 -3.62
C ASP A 187 -10.66 17.40 -3.05
N LYS A 188 -10.61 17.55 -1.72
CA LYS A 188 -9.79 18.58 -1.05
C LYS A 188 -8.30 18.40 -1.34
N ALA A 189 -7.78 17.17 -1.24
CA ALA A 189 -6.36 16.92 -1.49
C ALA A 189 -5.97 17.23 -2.94
N MET A 190 -6.85 16.92 -3.90
CA MET A 190 -6.65 17.21 -5.32
C MET A 190 -6.76 18.70 -5.68
N GLU A 191 -7.25 19.57 -4.79
CA GLU A 191 -7.07 21.03 -4.93
C GLU A 191 -5.59 21.45 -4.85
N VAL A 192 -4.73 20.63 -4.22
CA VAL A 192 -3.31 20.93 -4.00
C VAL A 192 -2.40 20.18 -4.98
N ASP A 193 -2.54 18.85 -5.10
CA ASP A 193 -1.73 18.03 -6.01
C ASP A 193 -2.49 16.75 -6.43
N ARG A 194 -2.05 16.11 -7.52
CA ARG A 194 -2.65 14.86 -7.99
C ARG A 194 -2.47 13.76 -6.95
N ILE A 195 -3.55 13.06 -6.65
CA ILE A 195 -3.53 11.80 -5.91
C ILE A 195 -3.45 10.64 -6.90
N GLU A 196 -2.40 9.84 -6.81
CA GLU A 196 -2.10 8.78 -7.79
C GLU A 196 -2.48 7.38 -7.29
N ALA A 197 -2.61 7.23 -5.97
CA ALA A 197 -3.05 6.00 -5.34
C ALA A 197 -3.80 6.26 -4.03
N ILE A 198 -4.77 5.39 -3.74
CA ILE A 198 -5.42 5.30 -2.43
C ILE A 198 -5.23 3.90 -1.85
N GLN A 199 -5.05 3.82 -0.53
CA GLN A 199 -4.94 2.56 0.19
C GLN A 199 -6.01 2.43 1.27
N CYS A 200 -6.91 1.45 1.13
CA CYS A 200 -8.02 1.21 2.07
C CYS A 200 -8.15 -0.27 2.44
N GLN A 201 -8.88 -0.54 3.53
CA GLN A 201 -9.17 -1.91 3.92
C GLN A 201 -10.07 -2.54 2.87
N MET A 202 -9.70 -3.71 2.37
CA MET A 202 -10.55 -4.50 1.48
C MET A 202 -10.29 -5.97 1.72
N ASN A 203 -11.35 -6.71 2.03
CA ASN A 203 -11.34 -8.16 2.12
C ASN A 203 -12.78 -8.69 2.05
N LEU A 204 -12.96 -10.01 2.16
CA LEU A 204 -14.25 -10.69 2.08
C LEU A 204 -15.34 -10.11 3.02
N PHE A 205 -14.95 -9.49 4.13
CA PHE A 205 -15.87 -8.93 5.11
C PHE A 205 -16.10 -7.43 4.96
N GLU A 206 -15.30 -6.75 4.13
CA GLU A 206 -15.32 -5.30 3.94
C GLU A 206 -15.49 -4.94 2.45
N PRO A 207 -16.63 -5.30 1.81
CA PRO A 207 -16.84 -5.04 0.39
C PRO A 207 -17.23 -3.59 0.07
N GLU A 208 -17.63 -2.80 1.08
CA GLU A 208 -18.21 -1.45 0.91
C GLU A 208 -17.28 -0.50 0.12
N VAL A 209 -15.96 -0.66 0.27
CA VAL A 209 -14.99 0.16 -0.46
C VAL A 209 -15.11 0.00 -1.98
N VAL A 210 -15.52 -1.18 -2.47
CA VAL A 210 -15.69 -1.43 -3.90
C VAL A 210 -16.87 -0.63 -4.43
N GLU A 211 -18.02 -0.73 -3.78
CA GLU A 211 -19.24 -0.08 -4.24
C GLU A 211 -19.15 1.45 -4.13
N ARG A 212 -18.55 1.94 -3.04
CA ARG A 212 -18.50 3.36 -2.74
C ARG A 212 -17.38 4.08 -3.47
N LEU A 213 -16.16 3.51 -3.44
CA LEU A 213 -14.96 4.25 -3.86
C LEU A 213 -14.56 3.96 -5.31
N PHE A 214 -14.72 2.73 -5.81
CA PHE A 214 -14.17 2.37 -7.13
C PHE A 214 -14.74 3.17 -8.31
N PRO A 215 -16.05 3.53 -8.35
CA PRO A 215 -16.56 4.42 -9.40
C PRO A 215 -15.83 5.76 -9.42
N TYR A 216 -15.55 6.33 -8.25
CA TYR A 216 -14.78 7.56 -8.11
C TYR A 216 -13.32 7.36 -8.56
N LEU A 217 -12.64 6.31 -8.08
CA LEU A 217 -11.24 6.05 -8.46
C LEU A 217 -11.07 5.80 -9.96
N ASN A 218 -12.02 5.13 -10.61
CA ASN A 218 -12.00 4.91 -12.05
C ASN A 218 -12.18 6.23 -12.81
N LYS A 219 -13.12 7.08 -12.38
CA LYS A 219 -13.36 8.39 -12.99
C LYS A 219 -12.13 9.31 -12.90
N HIS A 220 -11.38 9.23 -11.81
CA HIS A 220 -10.22 10.09 -11.53
C HIS A 220 -8.87 9.43 -11.85
N GLU A 221 -8.87 8.23 -12.44
CA GLU A 221 -7.66 7.44 -12.76
C GLU A 221 -6.72 7.24 -11.55
N ILE A 222 -7.30 7.00 -10.37
CA ILE A 222 -6.57 6.76 -9.12
C ILE A 222 -6.38 5.26 -8.94
N SER A 223 -5.16 4.85 -8.59
CA SER A 223 -4.84 3.44 -8.29
C SER A 223 -5.40 3.03 -6.93
N PHE A 224 -5.78 1.76 -6.77
CA PHE A 224 -6.23 1.22 -5.49
C PHE A 224 -5.23 0.22 -4.93
N MET A 225 -4.94 0.32 -3.63
CA MET A 225 -4.19 -0.66 -2.86
C MET A 225 -5.06 -1.19 -1.73
N SER A 226 -5.24 -2.51 -1.65
CA SER A 226 -5.89 -3.13 -0.49
C SER A 226 -4.89 -3.34 0.64
N TRP A 227 -5.27 -3.00 1.86
CA TRP A 227 -4.66 -3.59 3.05
C TRP A 227 -5.66 -4.50 3.77
N GLY A 228 -5.14 -5.40 4.61
CA GLY A 228 -5.99 -6.31 5.37
C GLY A 228 -6.70 -7.38 4.52
N THR A 229 -6.20 -7.65 3.31
CA THR A 229 -6.71 -8.65 2.35
C THR A 229 -6.94 -10.02 2.97
N LEU A 230 -6.03 -10.45 3.86
CA LEU A 230 -6.11 -11.74 4.55
C LEU A 230 -6.80 -11.67 5.94
N ASP A 231 -7.42 -10.52 6.26
CA ASP A 231 -8.03 -10.19 7.54
C ASP A 231 -7.20 -10.64 8.75
N LYS A 232 -5.94 -10.19 8.78
CA LYS A 232 -4.97 -10.47 9.86
C LYS A 232 -4.73 -11.97 10.08
N GLY A 233 -4.91 -12.78 9.04
CA GLY A 233 -4.68 -14.22 9.02
C GLY A 233 -5.95 -15.06 9.13
N ILE A 234 -7.11 -14.46 9.41
CA ILE A 234 -8.39 -15.19 9.52
C ILE A 234 -8.73 -15.90 8.20
N LEU A 235 -8.55 -15.22 7.06
CA LEU A 235 -8.84 -15.75 5.73
C LEU A 235 -7.81 -16.79 5.24
N THR A 236 -6.84 -17.16 6.08
CA THR A 236 -5.81 -18.17 5.75
C THR A 236 -5.99 -19.50 6.49
N LYS A 237 -7.03 -19.62 7.34
CA LYS A 237 -7.22 -20.68 8.35
C LYS A 237 -6.14 -20.74 9.46
N ARG A 238 -5.08 -19.92 9.42
CA ARG A 238 -4.04 -19.90 10.47
C ARG A 238 -4.46 -19.16 11.74
N VAL A 239 -5.49 -18.34 11.67
CA VAL A 239 -6.12 -17.69 12.81
C VAL A 239 -7.54 -18.21 12.93
N ASP A 240 -7.85 -18.84 14.05
CA ASP A 240 -9.16 -19.38 14.40
C ASP A 240 -9.64 -18.83 15.75
N GLU A 241 -10.83 -19.27 16.20
CA GLU A 241 -11.43 -18.86 17.47
C GLU A 241 -10.56 -19.15 18.70
N LYS A 242 -9.65 -20.12 18.60
CA LYS A 242 -8.81 -20.59 19.71
C LYS A 242 -7.39 -20.00 19.65
N ARG A 243 -7.06 -19.28 18.59
CA ARG A 243 -5.72 -18.75 18.36
C ARG A 243 -5.33 -17.79 19.46
N THR A 244 -4.18 -18.06 20.07
CA THR A 244 -3.48 -17.14 20.96
C THR A 244 -2.25 -16.57 20.26
N PHE A 245 -1.77 -15.44 20.77
CA PHE A 245 -0.64 -14.71 20.22
C PHE A 245 0.41 -14.50 21.30
N ASP A 246 1.67 -14.60 20.92
CA ASP A 246 2.79 -14.32 21.80
C ASP A 246 2.77 -12.85 22.23
N LYS A 247 3.40 -12.54 23.37
CA LYS A 247 3.47 -11.19 23.93
C LYS A 247 4.06 -10.14 22.96
N ASP A 248 4.92 -10.60 22.04
CA ASP A 248 5.64 -9.75 21.10
C ASP A 248 4.85 -9.54 19.79
N ASP A 249 3.67 -10.15 19.65
CA ASP A 249 2.70 -9.89 18.59
C ASP A 249 1.68 -8.84 19.06
N CYS A 250 1.48 -7.77 18.29
CA CYS A 250 0.58 -6.68 18.67
C CYS A 250 -0.86 -7.15 18.93
N ARG A 251 -1.32 -8.25 18.31
CA ARG A 251 -2.66 -8.82 18.54
C ARG A 251 -2.85 -9.36 19.97
N SER A 252 -1.78 -9.60 20.72
CA SER A 252 -1.89 -10.04 22.11
C SER A 252 -2.39 -8.95 23.06
N TRP A 253 -2.17 -7.66 22.74
CA TRP A 253 -2.48 -6.53 23.62
C TRP A 253 -3.26 -5.38 22.96
N ALA A 254 -3.26 -5.28 21.62
CA ALA A 254 -3.83 -4.11 20.95
C ALA A 254 -5.36 -4.04 21.07
N PRO A 255 -5.93 -2.87 21.46
CA PRO A 255 -7.37 -2.70 21.61
C PRO A 255 -8.18 -3.07 20.37
N TRP A 256 -7.70 -2.67 19.18
CA TRP A 256 -8.38 -2.94 17.90
C TRP A 256 -8.50 -4.44 17.58
N TRP A 257 -7.68 -5.31 18.18
CA TRP A 257 -7.85 -6.76 18.06
C TRP A 257 -8.69 -7.31 19.21
N LYS A 258 -8.36 -6.91 20.45
CA LYS A 258 -8.97 -7.44 21.67
C LYS A 258 -10.46 -7.12 21.80
N GLN A 259 -10.90 -6.02 21.20
CA GLN A 259 -12.31 -5.58 21.22
C GLN A 259 -13.10 -6.07 19.99
N MET A 260 -12.44 -6.73 19.03
CA MET A 260 -13.10 -7.20 17.81
C MET A 260 -13.86 -8.51 18.08
N ASP A 261 -15.18 -8.51 17.83
CA ASP A 261 -15.95 -9.75 17.81
C ASP A 261 -15.75 -10.47 16.46
N ASN A 262 -14.84 -11.44 16.45
CA ASN A 262 -14.56 -12.26 15.27
C ASN A 262 -15.48 -13.47 15.13
N LYS A 263 -16.35 -13.76 16.11
CA LYS A 263 -17.21 -14.95 16.07
C LYS A 263 -18.13 -14.96 14.85
N PRO A 264 -18.81 -13.86 14.46
CA PRO A 264 -19.64 -13.85 13.25
C PRO A 264 -18.85 -14.14 11.98
N LYS A 265 -17.57 -13.73 11.91
CA LYS A 265 -16.69 -14.05 10.77
C LYS A 265 -16.48 -15.55 10.72
N PHE A 266 -16.02 -16.18 11.80
CA PHE A 266 -15.77 -17.63 11.83
C PHE A 266 -17.00 -18.47 11.50
N GLU A 267 -18.20 -18.08 11.96
CA GLU A 267 -19.44 -18.77 11.60
C GLU A 267 -19.77 -18.71 10.11
N LYS A 268 -19.47 -17.59 9.44
CA LYS A 268 -19.58 -17.50 7.98
C LYS A 268 -18.57 -18.41 7.30
N LEU A 269 -17.32 -18.41 7.77
CA LEU A 269 -16.23 -19.19 7.17
C LEU A 269 -16.44 -20.70 7.29
N LYS A 270 -17.07 -21.18 8.37
CA LYS A 270 -17.47 -22.60 8.52
C LYS A 270 -18.35 -23.09 7.35
N LYS A 271 -19.12 -22.20 6.72
CA LYS A 271 -19.97 -22.51 5.58
C LYS A 271 -19.25 -22.34 4.24
N ILE A 272 -18.37 -21.34 4.14
CA ILE A 272 -17.67 -21.01 2.88
C ILE A 272 -16.54 -22.01 2.63
N TRP A 273 -15.79 -22.42 3.66
CA TRP A 273 -14.55 -23.17 3.48
C TRP A 273 -14.75 -24.52 2.80
N PRO A 274 -15.77 -25.33 3.17
CA PRO A 274 -16.06 -26.58 2.46
C PRO A 274 -16.32 -26.37 0.97
N LEU A 275 -17.03 -25.30 0.60
CA LEU A 275 -17.35 -25.01 -0.81
C LEU A 275 -16.09 -24.66 -1.61
N ILE A 276 -15.19 -23.86 -1.03
CA ILE A 276 -13.93 -23.47 -1.69
C ILE A 276 -13.04 -24.70 -1.92
N GLU A 277 -12.94 -25.56 -0.92
CA GLU A 277 -12.12 -26.78 -1.00
C GLU A 277 -12.72 -27.83 -1.94
N GLU A 278 -14.05 -27.97 -1.98
CA GLU A 278 -14.75 -28.86 -2.94
C GLU A 278 -14.45 -28.46 -4.39
N HIS A 279 -14.23 -27.18 -4.65
CA HIS A 279 -13.86 -26.67 -5.98
C HIS A 279 -12.34 -26.62 -6.22
N GLY A 280 -11.53 -27.19 -5.33
CA GLY A 280 -10.08 -27.31 -5.50
C GLY A 280 -9.28 -26.03 -5.27
N HIS A 281 -9.87 -25.03 -4.62
CA HIS A 281 -9.20 -23.77 -4.28
C HIS A 281 -8.81 -23.73 -2.79
N SER A 282 -7.83 -22.91 -2.48
CA SER A 282 -7.40 -22.60 -1.11
C SER A 282 -8.06 -21.32 -0.58
N PRO A 283 -8.17 -21.17 0.75
CA PRO A 283 -8.65 -19.92 1.36
C PRO A 283 -7.82 -18.69 0.97
N VAL A 284 -6.52 -18.86 0.74
CA VAL A 284 -5.61 -17.77 0.36
C VAL A 284 -5.88 -17.30 -1.06
N GLU A 285 -6.12 -18.23 -1.99
CA GLU A 285 -6.51 -17.89 -3.36
C GLU A 285 -7.82 -17.09 -3.36
N LEU A 286 -8.84 -17.57 -2.65
CA LEU A 286 -10.10 -16.82 -2.50
C LEU A 286 -9.88 -15.40 -1.95
N ALA A 287 -9.03 -15.26 -0.94
CA ALA A 287 -8.82 -13.99 -0.26
C ALA A 287 -8.09 -12.96 -1.14
N ILE A 288 -7.22 -13.42 -2.04
CA ILE A 288 -6.42 -12.56 -2.93
C ILE A 288 -7.16 -12.26 -4.24
N GLY A 289 -8.04 -13.17 -4.68
CA GLY A 289 -8.79 -13.07 -5.94
C GLY A 289 -8.17 -13.92 -7.02
#